data_AF-A0AAN6EC53-F1
#
_entry.id   AF-A0AAN6EC53-F1
#
_cell.length_a   1.000
_cell.length_b   1.000
_cell.length_c   1.000
_cell.angle_alpha   90.00
_cell.angle_beta   90.00
_cell.angle_gamma   90.00
#
_symmetry.space_group_name_H-M   'P 1'
#
loop_
_entity.id
_entity.type
_entity.pdbx_description
1 polymer ?
#
loop_
_entity_poly.entity_id
_entity_poly.type
_entity_poly.pdbx_seq_one_letter_code
_entity_poly.pdbx_strand_id
1 'polypeptide(L)'
;MEKYLTILNGIENDIDAANDDVDDLGVIHETLLSTADGTRSEAIARQRDQKTTQINNHIVRLRGELNAVEQMNRNTSLTPSEEATRRTRHAVLARKLMGLLDKYRQLERESQKMYRRRMEKHIRI
;
A
#
# COMPACT_ATOMS: atom_id res chain seq x y z
N MET A 1 10.56 13.08 23.41
CA MET A 1 10.87 11.88 22.59
C MET A 1 9.68 10.91 22.49
N GLU A 2 8.89 10.73 23.55
CA GLU A 2 7.77 9.78 23.58
C GLU A 2 6.72 10.03 22.48
N LYS A 3 6.24 11.28 22.32
CA LYS A 3 5.31 11.65 21.24
C LYS A 3 5.85 11.36 19.83
N TYR A 4 7.16 11.47 19.62
CA TYR A 4 7.80 11.16 18.33
C TYR A 4 7.72 9.65 18.03
N LEU A 5 8.02 8.83 19.04
CA LEU A 5 7.96 7.37 18.94
C LEU A 5 6.53 6.89 18.69
N THR A 6 5.53 7.47 19.37
CA THR A 6 4.12 7.13 19.13
C THR A 6 3.70 7.39 17.69
N ILE A 7 4.12 8.51 17.11
CA ILE A 7 3.83 8.84 15.70
C ILE A 7 4.48 7.81 14.77
N LEU A 8 5.76 7.47 14.99
CA LEU A 8 6.45 6.49 14.16
C LEU A 8 5.83 5.10 14.22
N ASN A 9 5.45 4.65 15.42
CA ASN A 9 4.78 3.36 15.61
C ASN A 9 3.40 3.35 14.94
N GLY A 10 2.67 4.48 14.97
CA GLY A 10 1.41 4.63 14.23
C GLY A 10 1.60 4.45 12.73
N ILE A 11 2.57 5.16 12.16
CA ILE A 11 2.93 5.05 10.73
C ILE A 11 3.35 3.62 10.38
N GLU A 12 4.12 2.96 11.24
CA GLU A 12 4.54 1.58 11.03
C GLU A 12 3.35 0.61 10.98
N ASN A 13 2.45 0.70 11.96
CA ASN A 13 1.22 -0.12 11.99
C ASN A 13 0.33 0.15 10.77
N ASP A 14 0.24 1.42 10.34
CA ASP A 14 -0.54 1.80 9.17
C ASP A 14 0.07 1.27 7.86
N ILE A 15 1.41 1.20 7.76
CA ILE A 15 2.10 0.54 6.64
C ILE A 15 1.79 -0.96 6.64
N ASP A 16 1.82 -1.61 7.79
CA ASP A 16 1.55 -3.04 7.91
C ASP A 16 0.09 -3.35 7.54
N ALA A 17 -0.87 -2.57 8.03
CA ALA A 17 -2.29 -2.69 7.64
C ALA A 17 -2.50 -2.48 6.13
N ALA A 18 -1.80 -1.53 5.52
CA ALA A 18 -1.86 -1.34 4.08
C ALA A 18 -1.22 -2.49 3.28
N ASN A 19 -0.24 -3.21 3.85
CA ASN A 19 0.31 -4.42 3.23
C ASN A 19 -0.71 -5.55 3.25
N ASP A 20 -1.43 -5.73 4.35
CA ASP A 20 -2.51 -6.72 4.47
C ASP A 20 -3.63 -6.42 3.46
N ASP A 21 -4.00 -5.13 3.31
CA ASP A 21 -4.97 -4.72 2.28
C ASP A 21 -4.54 -5.08 0.85
N VAL A 22 -3.24 -4.97 0.55
CA VAL A 22 -2.69 -5.37 -0.76
C VAL A 22 -2.73 -6.89 -0.95
N ASP A 23 -2.51 -7.68 0.12
CA ASP A 23 -2.64 -9.14 0.06
C ASP A 23 -4.10 -9.56 -0.17
N ASP A 24 -5.04 -8.94 0.54
CA ASP A 24 -6.48 -9.12 0.32
C ASP A 24 -6.88 -8.79 -1.13
N LEU A 25 -6.36 -7.69 -1.68
CA LEU A 25 -6.60 -7.32 -3.07
C LEU A 25 -6.11 -8.42 -4.03
N GLY A 26 -4.97 -9.05 -3.73
CA GLY A 26 -4.46 -10.20 -4.49
C GLY A 26 -5.44 -11.36 -4.54
N VAL A 27 -5.99 -11.74 -3.38
CA VAL A 27 -7.02 -12.79 -3.29
C VAL A 27 -8.28 -12.42 -4.07
N ILE A 28 -8.70 -11.15 -4.04
CA ILE A 28 -9.85 -10.65 -4.81
C ILE A 28 -9.58 -10.79 -6.33
N HIS A 29 -8.38 -10.45 -6.80
CA HIS A 29 -8.01 -10.62 -8.21
C HIS A 29 -8.05 -12.09 -8.66
N GLU A 30 -7.50 -13.00 -7.86
CA GLU A 30 -7.53 -14.44 -8.14
C GLU A 30 -8.97 -14.99 -8.16
N THR A 31 -9.80 -14.53 -7.24
CA THR A 31 -11.22 -14.92 -7.17
C THR A 31 -11.99 -14.43 -8.40
N LEU A 32 -11.72 -13.20 -8.87
CA LEU A 32 -12.36 -12.66 -10.08
C LEU A 32 -11.92 -13.41 -11.34
N LEU A 33 -10.66 -13.82 -11.42
CA LEU A 33 -10.12 -14.63 -12.52
C LEU A 33 -10.67 -16.06 -12.55
N SER A 34 -11.10 -16.62 -11.42
CA SER A 34 -11.65 -17.97 -11.33
C SER A 34 -13.18 -18.03 -11.40
N THR A 35 -13.87 -16.92 -11.12
CA THR A 35 -15.34 -16.87 -11.16
C THR A 35 -15.85 -16.93 -12.61
N ALA A 36 -16.85 -17.78 -12.85
CA ALA A 36 -17.56 -17.92 -14.13
C ALA A 36 -19.00 -17.36 -14.08
N ASP A 37 -19.52 -17.10 -12.88
CA ASP A 37 -20.84 -16.50 -12.66
C ASP A 37 -20.75 -14.97 -12.80
N GLY A 38 -21.53 -14.40 -13.72
CA GLY A 38 -21.55 -12.97 -14.03
C GLY A 38 -22.01 -12.09 -12.86
N THR A 39 -23.05 -12.49 -12.11
CA THR A 39 -23.55 -11.67 -10.99
C THR A 39 -22.59 -11.68 -9.81
N ARG A 40 -21.97 -12.84 -9.54
CA ARG A 40 -20.92 -12.95 -8.53
C ARG A 40 -19.66 -12.17 -8.95
N SER A 41 -19.31 -12.18 -10.23
CA SER A 41 -18.17 -11.43 -10.76
C SER A 41 -18.32 -9.91 -10.58
N GLU A 42 -19.52 -9.36 -10.78
CA GLU A 42 -19.79 -7.94 -10.53
C GLU A 42 -19.67 -7.55 -9.05
N ALA A 43 -20.12 -8.43 -8.14
CA ALA A 43 -19.94 -8.20 -6.71
C ALA A 43 -18.47 -8.19 -6.31
N ILE A 44 -17.67 -9.13 -6.81
CA ILE A 44 -16.22 -9.21 -6.56
C ILE A 44 -15.50 -8.01 -7.20
N ALA A 45 -15.92 -7.56 -8.38
CA ALA A 45 -15.36 -6.37 -9.03
C ALA A 45 -15.58 -5.10 -8.18
N ARG A 46 -16.76 -4.95 -7.57
CA ARG A 46 -17.03 -3.85 -6.64
C ARG A 46 -16.16 -3.93 -5.38
N GLN A 47 -15.93 -5.12 -4.84
CA GLN A 47 -15.01 -5.31 -3.71
C GLN A 47 -13.57 -4.94 -4.07
N ARG A 48 -13.10 -5.34 -5.25
CA ARG A 48 -11.80 -4.91 -5.79
C ARG A 48 -11.70 -3.39 -5.82
N ASP A 49 -12.67 -2.72 -6.43
CA ASP A 49 -12.63 -1.25 -6.59
C ASP A 49 -12.61 -0.53 -5.24
N GLN A 50 -13.43 -0.99 -4.28
CA GLN A 50 -13.42 -0.48 -2.91
C GLN A 50 -12.05 -0.66 -2.24
N LYS A 51 -11.45 -1.86 -2.35
CA LYS A 51 -10.15 -2.16 -1.74
C LYS A 51 -9.02 -1.35 -2.40
N THR A 52 -9.03 -1.19 -3.73
CA THR A 52 -8.11 -0.31 -4.47
C THR A 52 -8.22 1.14 -3.97
N THR A 53 -9.43 1.68 -3.80
CA THR A 53 -9.61 3.03 -3.24
C THR A 53 -9.07 3.14 -1.81
N GLN A 54 -9.32 2.13 -0.96
CA GLN A 54 -8.81 2.10 0.41
C GLN A 54 -7.27 2.11 0.45
N ILE A 55 -6.61 1.24 -0.33
CA ILE A 55 -5.14 1.18 -0.44
C ILE A 55 -4.58 2.53 -0.90
N ASN A 56 -5.18 3.14 -1.92
CA ASN A 56 -4.74 4.44 -2.43
C ASN A 56 -4.85 5.54 -1.36
N ASN A 57 -5.94 5.55 -0.58
CA ASN A 57 -6.12 6.50 0.51
C ASN A 57 -5.09 6.28 1.63
N HIS A 58 -4.80 5.03 1.99
CA HIS A 58 -3.72 4.69 2.92
C HIS A 58 -2.36 5.20 2.45
N ILE A 59 -2.00 4.94 1.19
CA ILE A 59 -0.74 5.39 0.61
C ILE A 59 -0.62 6.92 0.65
N VAL A 60 -1.67 7.65 0.28
CA VAL A 60 -1.67 9.12 0.28
C VAL A 60 -1.49 9.64 1.70
N ARG A 61 -2.22 9.08 2.67
CA ARG A 61 -2.10 9.44 4.09
C ARG A 61 -0.69 9.18 4.63
N LEU A 62 -0.15 7.98 4.42
CA LEU A 62 1.19 7.57 4.86
C LEU A 62 2.29 8.48 4.30
N ARG A 63 2.18 8.88 3.03
CA ARG A 63 3.08 9.88 2.43
C ARG A 63 3.00 11.23 3.15
N GLY A 64 1.79 11.69 3.45
CA GLY A 64 1.57 12.92 4.20
C GLY A 64 2.19 12.87 5.59
N GLU A 65 1.98 11.77 6.33
CA GLU A 65 2.51 11.56 7.68
C GLU A 65 4.04 11.48 7.68
N LEU A 66 4.66 10.75 6.74
CA LEU A 66 6.12 10.71 6.62
C LEU A 66 6.74 12.06 6.26
N ASN A 67 6.09 12.84 5.39
CA ASN A 67 6.53 14.19 5.08
C ASN A 67 6.40 15.11 6.31
N ALA A 68 5.34 14.96 7.11
CA ALA A 68 5.16 15.71 8.35
C ALA A 68 6.24 15.37 9.39
N VAL A 69 6.63 14.09 9.50
CA VAL A 69 7.75 13.65 10.35
C VAL A 69 9.07 14.25 9.88
N GLU A 70 9.32 14.28 8.57
CA GLU A 70 10.52 14.91 8.01
C GLU A 70 10.60 16.40 8.34
N GLN A 71 9.48 17.12 8.15
CA GLN A 71 9.37 18.54 8.50
C GLN A 71 9.59 18.78 9.99
N MET A 72 9.01 17.95 10.85
CA MET A 72 9.23 18.02 12.30
C MET A 72 10.71 17.81 12.65
N ASN A 73 11.41 16.88 11.98
CA ASN A 73 12.83 16.66 12.19
C ASN A 73 13.67 17.89 11.79
N ARG A 74 13.33 18.55 10.68
CA ARG A 74 14.03 19.75 10.21
C ARG A 74 13.79 20.98 11.09
N ASN A 75 12.59 21.11 11.66
CA ASN A 75 12.18 22.27 12.46
C ASN A 75 12.47 22.13 13.96
N THR A 76 12.98 20.98 14.41
CA THR A 76 13.35 20.76 15.80
C THR A 76 14.86 20.93 15.96
N SER A 77 15.30 21.73 16.94
CA SER A 77 16.71 21.74 17.33
C SER A 77 17.04 20.44 18.05
N LEU A 78 17.95 19.64 17.48
CA LEU A 78 18.31 18.31 17.95
C LEU A 78 19.82 18.25 18.15
N THR A 79 20.25 17.41 19.09
CA THR A 79 21.67 17.03 19.14
C THR A 79 22.02 16.18 17.91
N PRO A 80 23.30 16.14 17.47
CA PRO A 80 23.71 15.33 16.32
C PRO A 80 23.34 13.84 16.44
N SER A 81 23.37 13.30 17.67
CA SER A 81 22.98 11.92 17.95
C SER A 81 21.47 11.67 17.76
N GLU A 82 20.63 12.60 18.24
CA GLU A 82 19.19 12.52 18.06
C GLU A 82 18.80 12.68 16.60
N GLU A 83 19.41 13.61 15.89
CA GLU A 83 19.19 13.82 14.46
C GLU A 83 19.51 12.54 13.67
N ALA A 84 20.67 11.92 13.91
CA ALA A 84 21.05 10.66 13.27
C ALA A 84 20.05 9.53 13.55
N THR A 85 19.55 9.44 14.78
CA THR A 85 18.54 8.46 15.19
C THR A 85 17.21 8.68 14.45
N ARG A 86 16.71 9.92 14.43
CA ARG A 86 15.45 10.26 13.77
C ARG A 86 15.53 10.09 12.26
N ARG A 87 16.65 10.46 11.65
CA ARG A 87 16.91 10.26 10.22
C ARG A 87 16.89 8.77 9.86
N THR A 88 17.56 7.94 10.66
CA THR A 88 17.59 6.49 10.44
C THR A 88 16.19 5.87 10.51
N ARG A 89 15.40 6.24 11.54
CA ARG A 89 14.04 5.72 11.70
C ARG A 89 13.11 6.16 10.58
N HIS A 90 13.15 7.44 10.21
CA HIS A 90 12.39 7.95 9.06
C HIS A 90 12.75 7.21 7.77
N ALA A 91 14.05 7.00 7.50
CA ALA A 91 14.52 6.26 6.33
C ALA A 91 14.09 4.78 6.33
N VAL A 92 13.93 4.15 7.49
CA VAL A 92 13.38 2.78 7.59
C VAL A 92 11.91 2.77 7.17
N LEU A 93 11.08 3.65 7.72
CA LEU A 93 9.66 3.72 7.36
C LEU A 93 9.44 4.10 5.89
N ALA A 94 10.24 5.04 5.37
CA ALA A 94 10.21 5.41 3.96
C ALA A 94 10.52 4.22 3.05
N ARG A 95 11.52 3.39 3.40
CA ARG A 95 11.83 2.15 2.67
C ARG A 95 10.69 1.13 2.76
N LYS A 96 10.06 0.96 3.92
CA LYS A 96 8.88 0.09 4.07
C LYS A 96 7.73 0.55 3.18
N LEU A 97 7.43 1.84 3.14
CA LEU A 97 6.40 2.41 2.26
C LEU A 97 6.74 2.22 0.77
N MET A 98 8.01 2.37 0.38
CA MET A 98 8.44 2.04 -0.98
C MET A 98 8.22 0.57 -1.32
N GLY A 99 8.54 -0.34 -0.41
CA GLY A 99 8.26 -1.77 -0.57
C GLY A 99 6.77 -2.07 -0.78
N LEU A 100 5.90 -1.45 0.03
CA LEU A 100 4.43 -1.53 -0.15
C LEU A 100 4.00 -1.03 -1.54
N LEU A 101 4.51 0.13 -1.97
CA LEU A 101 4.19 0.71 -3.29
C LEU A 101 4.59 -0.22 -4.43
N ASP A 102 5.77 -0.83 -4.34
CA ASP A 102 6.28 -1.72 -5.37
C ASP A 102 5.49 -3.03 -5.40
N LYS A 103 5.16 -3.61 -4.24
CA LYS A 103 4.27 -4.78 -4.11
C LYS A 103 2.92 -4.51 -4.76
N TYR A 104 2.28 -3.39 -4.42
CA TYR A 104 0.99 -3.01 -4.97
C TYR A 104 1.04 -2.81 -6.49
N ARG A 105 2.06 -2.12 -7.00
CA ARG A 105 2.24 -1.91 -8.46
C ARG A 105 2.48 -3.22 -9.20
N GLN A 106 3.24 -4.14 -8.60
CA GLN A 106 3.49 -5.44 -9.18
C GLN A 106 2.20 -6.25 -9.28
N LEU A 107 1.42 -6.30 -8.20
CA LEU A 107 0.12 -6.98 -8.17
C LEU A 107 -0.82 -6.46 -9.26
N GLU A 108 -0.97 -5.14 -9.39
CA GLU A 108 -1.81 -4.53 -10.42
C GLU A 108 -1.35 -4.88 -11.84
N ARG A 109 -0.04 -4.83 -12.11
CA ARG A 109 0.52 -5.19 -13.42
C ARG A 109 0.28 -6.67 -13.77
N GLU A 110 0.50 -7.56 -12.81
CA GLU A 110 0.30 -8.99 -12.99
C GLU A 110 -1.18 -9.30 -13.23
N SER A 111 -2.07 -8.70 -12.43
CA SER A 111 -3.51 -8.83 -12.59
C SER A 111 -3.98 -8.36 -13.97
N GLN A 112 -3.56 -7.17 -14.42
CA GLN A 112 -3.88 -6.65 -15.75
C GLN A 112 -3.40 -7.59 -16.88
N LYS A 113 -2.19 -8.15 -16.75
CA LYS A 113 -1.65 -9.11 -17.71
C LYS A 113 -2.48 -10.39 -17.76
N MET A 114 -2.94 -10.89 -16.61
CA MET A 114 -3.78 -12.08 -16.53
C MET A 114 -5.17 -11.84 -17.13
N TYR A 115 -5.79 -10.68 -16.85
CA TYR A 115 -7.05 -10.29 -17.48
C TYR A 115 -6.93 -10.22 -19.00
N ARG A 116 -5.88 -9.58 -19.52
CA ARG A 116 -5.62 -9.49 -20.96
C ARG A 116 -5.50 -10.88 -21.61
N ARG A 117 -4.71 -11.77 -21.02
CA ARG A 117 -4.55 -13.16 -21.51
C ARG A 117 -5.86 -13.93 -21.54
N ARG A 118 -6.75 -13.72 -20.56
CA ARG A 118 -8.06 -14.38 -20.51
C ARG A 118 -8.97 -13.86 -21.63
N MET A 119 -9.00 -12.55 -21.86
CA MET A 119 -9.77 -11.96 -22.98
C MET A 119 -9.26 -12.45 -24.34
N GLU A 120 -7.94 -12.49 -24.55
CA GLU A 120 -7.34 -12.98 -25.81
C GLU A 120 -7.73 -14.44 -26.10
N LYS A 121 -7.80 -15.30 -25.07
CA LYS A 121 -8.27 -16.68 -25.21
C LYS A 121 -9.76 -16.75 -25.57
N HIS A 122 -10.59 -15.90 -24.98
CA HIS A 122 -12.03 -15.88 -25.28
C HIS A 122 -12.36 -15.34 -26.67
N ILE A 123 -11.56 -14.42 -27.23
CA ILE A 123 -11.77 -13.85 -28.57
C ILE A 123 -11.30 -14.80 -29.69
N ARG A 124 -10.36 -15.70 -29.39
CA ARG A 124 -9.84 -16.68 -30.37
C ARG A 124 -10.71 -17.94 -30.55
N ILE A 125 -11.70 -18.15 -29.68
CA ILE A 125 -12.68 -19.24 -29.75
C ILE A 125 -13.89 -18.74 -30.53
#